data_AF-A0A0F9WEM1-F1
#
_entry.id   AF-A0A0F9WEM1-F1
#
_cell.length_a   1.000
_cell.length_b   1.000
_cell.length_c   1.000
_cell.angle_alpha   90.00
_cell.angle_beta   90.00
_cell.angle_gamma   90.00
#
_symmetry.space_group_name_H-M   'P 1'
#
loop_
_entity.id
_entity.type
_entity.pdbx_description
1 polymer ?
#
loop_
_entity_poly.entity_id
_entity_poly.type
_entity_poly.pdbx_seq_one_letter_code
_entity_poly.pdbx_strand_id
1 'polypeptide(L)'
;MKLKKAFSEINNSFDNLYHNREEILKLSRNIVRDCSIGIKNIHRKEFGLYQERKNNIKTNLENLVSLVDKNPGVFEKFLRVPEQEYVEGLVFYSIISKNETPTPSDLKINPLNFVLGLADVIGELRRYALDNIRNSQTGELNYILECMDDIYSQLFSIDYPAGITKDLRHKVDVARNIIEKTRGDISLAIQMNDLRQCFDK
;
A
#
# COMPACT_ATOMS: atom_id res chain seq x y z
N MET A 1 5.50 53.37 0.47
CA MET A 1 6.58 52.81 -0.41
C MET A 1 6.11 51.45 -0.94
N LYS A 2 6.09 51.25 -2.26
CA LYS A 2 5.54 50.03 -2.90
C LYS A 2 6.20 48.73 -2.40
N LEU A 3 7.46 48.80 -1.96
CA LEU A 3 8.21 47.68 -1.41
C LEU A 3 7.60 47.12 -0.10
N LYS A 4 7.19 47.98 0.84
CA LYS A 4 6.56 47.51 2.10
C LYS A 4 5.26 46.74 1.84
N LYS A 5 4.47 47.18 0.87
CA LYS A 5 3.24 46.50 0.46
C LYS A 5 3.56 45.13 -0.18
N ALA A 6 4.53 45.09 -1.10
CA ALA A 6 4.96 43.85 -1.74
C ALA A 6 5.47 42.80 -0.71
N PHE A 7 6.30 43.19 0.25
CA PHE A 7 6.77 42.27 1.30
C PHE A 7 5.65 41.81 2.23
N SER A 8 4.65 42.65 2.50
CA SER A 8 3.46 42.22 3.27
C SER A 8 2.63 41.18 2.51
N GLU A 9 2.43 41.36 1.20
CA GLU A 9 1.72 40.39 0.35
C GLU A 9 2.46 39.06 0.26
N ILE A 10 3.79 39.10 0.13
CA ILE A 10 4.65 37.90 0.12
C ILE A 10 4.56 37.15 1.46
N ASN A 11 4.68 37.85 2.59
CA ASN A 11 4.59 37.22 3.90
C ASN A 11 3.23 36.54 4.09
N ASN A 12 2.12 37.20 3.74
CA ASN A 12 0.79 36.59 3.81
C ASN A 12 0.68 35.33 2.92
N SER A 13 1.29 35.34 1.73
CA SER A 13 1.34 34.16 0.87
C SER A 13 2.14 33.02 1.48
N PHE A 14 3.27 33.31 2.12
CA PHE A 14 4.12 32.30 2.77
C PHE A 14 3.46 31.74 4.03
N ASP A 15 2.78 32.59 4.81
CA ASP A 15 2.01 32.15 5.96
C ASP A 15 0.90 31.18 5.52
N ASN A 16 0.16 31.49 4.45
CA ASN A 16 -0.86 30.58 3.91
C ASN A 16 -0.26 29.24 3.46
N LEU A 17 0.89 29.24 2.77
CA LEU A 17 1.58 28.01 2.38
C LEU A 17 2.04 27.20 3.60
N TYR A 18 2.55 27.87 4.63
CA TYR A 18 2.97 27.23 5.87
C TYR A 18 1.79 26.53 6.56
N HIS A 19 0.66 27.21 6.73
CA HIS A 19 -0.53 26.64 7.37
C HIS A 19 -1.07 25.45 6.58
N ASN A 20 -1.20 25.57 5.24
CA ASN A 20 -1.62 24.46 4.38
C ASN A 20 -0.68 23.25 4.52
N ARG A 21 0.63 23.47 4.55
CA ARG A 21 1.61 22.40 4.72
C ARG A 21 1.45 21.68 6.05
N GLU A 22 1.23 22.39 7.15
CA GLU A 22 1.03 21.77 8.47
C GLU A 22 -0.25 20.92 8.52
N GLU A 23 -1.34 21.39 7.90
CA GLU A 23 -2.58 20.60 7.77
C GLU A 23 -2.36 19.33 6.95
N ILE A 24 -1.71 19.44 5.79
CA ILE A 24 -1.37 18.31 4.90
C ILE A 24 -0.52 17.28 5.65
N LEU A 25 0.51 17.70 6.38
CA LEU A 25 1.38 16.81 7.13
C LEU A 25 0.66 16.10 8.28
N LYS A 26 -0.26 16.80 8.96
CA LYS A 26 -1.09 16.22 10.02
C LYS A 26 -2.02 15.15 9.44
N LEU A 27 -2.70 15.47 8.34
CA LEU A 27 -3.65 14.57 7.70
C LEU A 27 -2.97 13.35 7.07
N SER A 28 -1.85 13.55 6.37
CA SER A 28 -1.01 12.47 5.83
C SER A 28 -0.57 11.47 6.91
N ARG A 29 -0.04 11.96 8.04
CA ARG A 29 0.33 11.08 9.18
C ARG A 29 -0.85 10.32 9.77
N ASN A 30 -2.04 10.93 9.80
CA ASN A 30 -3.25 10.25 10.26
C ASN A 30 -3.63 9.11 9.31
N ILE A 31 -3.66 9.37 8.00
CA ILE A 31 -3.98 8.36 6.99
C ILE A 31 -3.02 7.17 7.07
N VAL A 32 -1.71 7.42 7.11
CA VAL A 32 -0.70 6.36 7.20
C VAL A 32 -0.90 5.50 8.46
N ARG A 33 -1.18 6.14 9.60
CA ARG A 33 -1.47 5.42 10.85
C ARG A 33 -2.72 4.56 10.72
N ASP A 34 -3.79 5.09 10.14
CA ASP A 34 -5.03 4.35 9.95
C ASP A 34 -4.86 3.20 8.95
N CYS A 35 -4.07 3.37 7.90
CA CYS A 35 -3.70 2.28 6.98
C CYS A 35 -2.95 1.16 7.73
N SER A 36 -1.94 1.52 8.51
CA SER A 36 -1.19 0.54 9.33
C SER A 36 -2.08 -0.22 10.31
N ILE A 37 -3.04 0.45 10.95
CA ILE A 37 -4.03 -0.22 11.82
C ILE A 37 -4.97 -1.10 10.99
N GLY A 38 -5.41 -0.62 9.82
CA GLY A 38 -6.24 -1.39 8.90
C GLY A 38 -5.58 -2.69 8.45
N ILE A 39 -4.31 -2.64 8.05
CA ILE A 39 -3.53 -3.84 7.66
C ILE A 39 -3.44 -4.83 8.83
N LYS A 40 -3.23 -4.36 10.06
CA LYS A 40 -3.26 -5.23 11.25
C LYS A 40 -4.62 -5.91 11.45
N ASN A 41 -5.72 -5.21 11.20
CA ASN A 41 -7.06 -5.79 11.27
C ASN A 41 -7.23 -6.90 10.22
N ILE A 42 -6.70 -6.74 9.00
CA ILE A 42 -6.74 -7.78 7.96
C ILE A 42 -6.00 -9.04 8.44
N HIS A 43 -4.79 -8.91 8.98
CA HIS A 43 -4.03 -10.05 9.52
C HIS A 43 -4.75 -10.77 10.66
N ARG A 44 -5.48 -10.01 11.49
CA ARG A 44 -6.30 -10.56 12.58
C ARG A 44 -7.65 -11.11 12.10
N LYS A 45 -7.92 -11.07 10.79
CA LYS A 45 -9.21 -11.45 10.18
C LYS A 45 -10.40 -10.63 10.73
N GLU A 46 -10.13 -9.42 11.24
CA GLU A 46 -11.11 -8.45 11.74
C GLU A 46 -11.68 -7.60 10.57
N PHE A 47 -12.26 -8.26 9.57
CA PHE A 47 -12.63 -7.63 8.31
C PHE A 47 -13.70 -6.54 8.44
N GLY A 48 -14.64 -6.67 9.38
CA GLY A 48 -15.62 -5.62 9.67
C GLY A 48 -14.95 -4.32 10.11
N LEU A 49 -14.00 -4.41 11.05
CA LEU A 49 -13.24 -3.24 11.52
C LEU A 49 -12.36 -2.64 10.42
N TYR A 50 -11.81 -3.48 9.52
CA TYR A 50 -11.08 -2.98 8.36
C TYR A 50 -12.00 -2.18 7.42
N GLN A 51 -13.19 -2.69 7.09
CA GLN A 51 -14.12 -2.01 6.18
C GLN A 51 -14.57 -0.65 6.71
N GLU A 52 -14.90 -0.55 8.00
CA GLU A 52 -15.24 0.74 8.65
C GLU A 52 -14.08 1.74 8.53
N ARG A 53 -12.85 1.27 8.83
CA ARG A 53 -11.65 2.11 8.76
C ARG A 53 -11.30 2.53 7.34
N LYS A 54 -11.46 1.62 6.36
CA LYS A 54 -11.23 1.89 4.93
C LYS A 54 -12.03 3.09 4.46
N ASN A 55 -13.29 3.21 4.87
CA ASN A 55 -14.14 4.35 4.49
C ASN A 55 -13.61 5.67 5.07
N ASN A 56 -13.18 5.67 6.34
CA ASN A 56 -12.58 6.85 6.96
C ASN A 56 -11.25 7.25 6.29
N ILE A 57 -10.41 6.26 5.94
CA ILE A 57 -9.17 6.50 5.20
C ILE A 57 -9.47 7.13 3.84
N LYS A 58 -10.45 6.60 3.11
CA LYS A 58 -10.84 7.12 1.80
C LYS A 58 -11.28 8.59 1.89
N THR A 59 -12.16 8.93 2.82
CA THR A 59 -12.60 10.32 3.03
C THR A 59 -11.43 11.23 3.39
N ASN A 60 -10.53 10.78 4.26
CA ASN A 60 -9.34 11.56 4.62
C ASN A 60 -8.38 11.74 3.45
N LEU A 61 -8.25 10.75 2.57
CA LEU A 61 -7.44 10.84 1.37
C LEU A 61 -8.04 11.83 0.36
N GLU A 62 -9.35 11.81 0.15
CA GLU A 62 -10.06 12.80 -0.68
C GLU A 62 -9.85 14.22 -0.13
N ASN A 63 -9.93 14.40 1.19
CA ASN A 63 -9.63 15.67 1.83
C ASN A 63 -8.16 16.08 1.63
N LEU A 64 -7.22 15.15 1.73
CA LEU A 64 -5.80 15.41 1.53
C LEU A 64 -5.52 15.88 0.10
N VAL A 65 -6.09 15.19 -0.90
CA VAL A 65 -6.00 15.59 -2.31
C VAL A 65 -6.54 17.00 -2.50
N SER A 66 -7.71 17.31 -1.93
CA SER A 66 -8.29 18.66 -2.03
C SER A 66 -7.41 19.76 -1.43
N LEU A 67 -6.68 19.47 -0.34
CA LEU A 67 -5.75 20.42 0.28
C LEU A 67 -4.49 20.62 -0.54
N VAL A 68 -3.98 19.55 -1.15
CA VAL A 68 -2.82 19.60 -2.06
C VAL A 68 -3.16 20.40 -3.31
N ASP A 69 -4.34 20.17 -3.89
CA ASP A 69 -4.82 20.84 -5.12
C ASP A 69 -5.04 22.35 -4.93
N LYS A 70 -5.14 22.86 -3.70
CA LYS A 70 -5.13 24.31 -3.42
C LYS A 70 -3.83 24.98 -3.83
N ASN A 71 -2.71 24.25 -3.87
CA ASN A 71 -1.39 24.79 -4.22
C ASN A 71 -0.67 23.86 -5.22
N PRO A 72 -1.11 23.84 -6.49
CA PRO A 72 -0.53 22.98 -7.51
C PRO A 72 0.97 23.25 -7.72
N GLY A 73 1.75 22.19 -7.86
CA GLY A 73 3.20 22.15 -8.00
C GLY A 73 3.99 22.22 -6.69
N VAL A 74 3.33 22.37 -5.53
CA VAL A 74 4.01 22.61 -4.25
C VAL A 74 3.99 21.38 -3.34
N PHE A 75 2.84 20.69 -3.27
CA PHE A 75 2.54 19.73 -2.20
C PHE A 75 2.25 18.31 -2.67
N GLU A 76 2.32 17.99 -3.97
CA GLU A 76 2.00 16.69 -4.55
C GLU A 76 2.81 15.54 -3.93
N LYS A 77 4.05 15.82 -3.53
CA LYS A 77 4.92 14.83 -2.89
C LYS A 77 4.34 14.25 -1.59
N PHE A 78 3.44 14.98 -0.92
CA PHE A 78 2.83 14.55 0.34
C PHE A 78 1.71 13.51 0.16
N LEU A 79 1.23 13.32 -1.08
CA LEU A 79 0.27 12.25 -1.43
C LEU A 79 0.93 10.88 -1.53
N ARG A 80 2.24 10.84 -1.84
CA ARG A 80 2.96 9.59 -2.14
C ARG A 80 2.76 8.49 -1.11
N VAL A 81 3.13 8.76 0.15
CA VAL A 81 3.10 7.75 1.21
C VAL A 81 1.66 7.37 1.59
N PRO A 82 0.73 8.31 1.83
CA PRO A 82 -0.67 7.98 2.09
C PRO A 82 -1.35 7.15 1.00
N GLU A 83 -1.13 7.48 -0.28
CA GLU A 83 -1.72 6.73 -1.39
C GLU A 83 -1.14 5.32 -1.50
N GLN A 84 0.18 5.19 -1.32
CA GLN A 84 0.89 3.90 -1.36
C GLN A 84 0.36 2.95 -0.27
N GLU A 85 0.27 3.44 0.98
CA GLU A 85 -0.23 2.68 2.14
C GLU A 85 -1.72 2.32 2.01
N TYR A 86 -2.52 3.21 1.42
CA TYR A 86 -3.92 2.93 1.14
C TYR A 86 -4.09 1.83 0.09
N VAL A 87 -3.32 1.88 -0.99
CA VAL A 87 -3.33 0.85 -2.04
C VAL A 87 -2.86 -0.49 -1.48
N GLU A 88 -1.78 -0.51 -0.69
CA GLU A 88 -1.29 -1.72 -0.03
C GLU A 88 -2.39 -2.41 0.78
N GLY A 89 -3.01 -1.68 1.72
CA GLY A 89 -4.08 -2.24 2.54
C GLY A 89 -5.30 -2.68 1.73
N LEU A 90 -5.68 -1.92 0.70
CA LEU A 90 -6.85 -2.20 -0.13
C LEU A 90 -6.67 -3.44 -0.99
N VAL A 91 -5.54 -3.55 -1.69
CA VAL A 91 -5.24 -4.70 -2.54
C VAL A 91 -4.99 -5.94 -1.69
N PHE A 92 -4.27 -5.81 -0.57
CA PHE A 92 -4.09 -6.92 0.37
C PHE A 92 -5.44 -7.46 0.84
N TYR A 93 -6.36 -6.59 1.27
CA TYR A 93 -7.71 -7.01 1.64
C TYR A 93 -8.47 -7.68 0.50
N SER A 94 -8.41 -7.13 -0.71
CA SER A 94 -9.08 -7.70 -1.88
C SER A 94 -8.59 -9.12 -2.16
N ILE A 95 -7.27 -9.35 -2.14
CA ILE A 95 -6.69 -10.68 -2.39
C ILE A 95 -7.14 -11.68 -1.33
N ILE A 96 -7.01 -11.34 -0.04
CA ILE A 96 -7.40 -12.23 1.06
C ILE A 96 -8.90 -12.54 1.05
N SER A 97 -9.71 -11.56 0.65
CA SER A 97 -11.16 -11.73 0.54
C SER A 97 -11.61 -12.32 -0.80
N LYS A 98 -10.68 -12.62 -1.72
CA LYS A 98 -10.93 -13.08 -3.10
C LYS A 98 -11.89 -12.16 -3.88
N ASN A 99 -11.76 -10.87 -3.64
CA ASN A 99 -12.45 -9.81 -4.36
C ASN A 99 -11.60 -9.29 -5.53
N GLU A 100 -12.24 -8.63 -6.48
CA GLU A 100 -11.54 -7.93 -7.55
C GLU A 100 -10.60 -6.86 -6.99
N THR A 101 -9.45 -6.71 -7.65
CA THR A 101 -8.49 -5.66 -7.33
C THR A 101 -8.88 -4.38 -8.06
N PRO A 102 -8.93 -3.23 -7.37
CA PRO A 102 -9.30 -1.97 -7.98
C PRO A 102 -8.20 -1.47 -8.93
N THR A 103 -8.57 -0.68 -9.93
CA THR A 103 -7.61 0.00 -10.80
C THR A 103 -7.19 1.36 -10.21
N PRO A 104 -6.04 1.93 -10.63
CA PRO A 104 -5.65 3.29 -10.23
C PRO A 104 -6.72 4.34 -10.56
N SER A 105 -7.44 4.14 -11.68
CA SER A 105 -8.51 5.03 -12.13
C SER A 105 -9.75 4.98 -11.22
N ASP A 106 -10.13 3.78 -10.76
CA ASP A 106 -11.24 3.62 -9.80
C ASP A 106 -10.97 4.36 -8.49
N LEU A 107 -9.70 4.39 -8.08
CA LEU A 107 -9.26 5.02 -6.84
C LEU A 107 -8.91 6.50 -7.00
N LYS A 108 -8.78 7.00 -8.24
CA LYS A 108 -8.25 8.35 -8.55
C LYS A 108 -6.87 8.60 -7.92
N ILE A 109 -6.01 7.58 -7.93
CA ILE A 109 -4.67 7.61 -7.33
C ILE A 109 -3.61 7.75 -8.41
N ASN A 110 -2.48 8.39 -8.08
CA ASN A 110 -1.35 8.46 -8.98
C ASN A 110 -0.86 7.05 -9.37
N PRO A 111 -0.75 6.72 -10.67
CA PRO A 111 -0.37 5.37 -11.11
C PRO A 111 0.95 4.88 -10.52
N LEU A 112 1.91 5.78 -10.31
CA LEU A 112 3.19 5.41 -9.71
C LEU A 112 3.02 5.05 -8.23
N ASN A 113 2.22 5.80 -7.47
CA ASN A 113 1.97 5.50 -6.06
C ASN A 113 1.19 4.19 -5.90
N PHE A 114 0.28 3.90 -6.84
CA PHE A 114 -0.41 2.61 -6.92
C PHE A 114 0.55 1.44 -7.12
N VAL A 115 1.43 1.54 -8.14
CA VAL A 115 2.41 0.50 -8.47
C VAL A 115 3.40 0.28 -7.31
N LEU A 116 3.81 1.35 -6.62
CA LEU A 116 4.64 1.23 -5.42
C LEU A 116 3.91 0.55 -4.27
N GLY A 117 2.62 0.82 -4.07
CA GLY A 117 1.81 0.18 -3.04
C GLY A 117 1.58 -1.30 -3.35
N LEU A 118 1.35 -1.63 -4.61
CA LEU A 118 1.22 -3.00 -5.09
C LEU A 118 2.48 -3.83 -4.84
N ALA A 119 3.67 -3.22 -4.98
CA ALA A 119 4.93 -3.88 -4.64
C ALA A 119 5.06 -4.19 -3.13
N ASP A 120 4.49 -3.36 -2.26
CA ASP A 120 4.52 -3.58 -0.80
C ASP A 120 3.54 -4.67 -0.35
N VAL A 121 2.44 -4.87 -1.08
CA VAL A 121 1.49 -5.98 -0.85
C VAL A 121 2.20 -7.34 -0.79
N ILE A 122 3.24 -7.55 -1.59
CA ILE A 122 4.03 -8.80 -1.60
C ILE A 122 4.61 -9.11 -0.20
N GLY A 123 5.05 -8.08 0.54
CA GLY A 123 5.52 -8.23 1.91
C GLY A 123 4.42 -8.68 2.86
N GLU A 124 3.23 -8.08 2.75
CA GLU A 124 2.07 -8.43 3.59
C GLU A 124 1.49 -9.82 3.24
N LEU A 125 1.51 -10.22 1.96
CA LEU A 125 1.17 -11.58 1.54
C LEU A 125 2.13 -12.62 2.11
N ARG A 126 3.45 -12.36 2.09
CA ARG A 126 4.42 -13.25 2.76
C ARG A 126 4.11 -13.38 4.24
N ARG A 127 3.83 -12.26 4.92
CA ARG A 127 3.49 -12.27 6.35
C ARG A 127 2.24 -13.09 6.62
N TYR A 128 1.20 -12.92 5.81
CA TYR A 128 -0.04 -13.67 5.92
C TYR A 128 0.18 -15.18 5.68
N ALA A 129 0.98 -15.56 4.68
CA ALA A 129 1.36 -16.95 4.44
C ALA A 129 2.09 -17.57 5.64
N LEU A 130 3.07 -16.87 6.23
CA LEU A 130 3.80 -17.35 7.41
C LEU A 130 2.90 -17.48 8.63
N ASP A 131 1.97 -16.54 8.85
CA ASP A 131 0.99 -16.63 9.95
C ASP A 131 0.05 -17.83 9.76
N ASN A 132 -0.38 -18.15 8.54
CA ASN A 132 -1.16 -19.35 8.24
C ASN A 132 -0.36 -20.64 8.44
N ILE A 133 0.90 -20.69 7.98
CA ILE A 133 1.81 -21.83 8.21
C ILE A 133 1.96 -22.08 9.72
N ARG A 134 2.19 -21.03 10.52
CA ARG A 134 2.30 -21.12 11.98
C ARG A 134 1.05 -21.74 12.61
N ASN A 135 -0.12 -21.47 12.04
CA ASN A 135 -1.41 -21.97 12.51
C ASN A 135 -1.83 -23.30 11.85
N SER A 136 -0.93 -23.98 11.11
CA SER A 136 -1.20 -25.20 10.35
C SER A 136 -2.35 -25.06 9.33
N GLN A 137 -2.56 -23.86 8.79
CA GLN A 137 -3.56 -23.57 7.77
C GLN A 137 -2.88 -23.55 6.40
N THR A 138 -2.95 -24.65 5.65
CA THR A 138 -2.25 -24.78 4.36
C THR A 138 -3.12 -24.48 3.14
N GLY A 139 -4.45 -24.48 3.29
CA GLY A 139 -5.39 -24.48 2.16
C GLY A 139 -5.31 -23.27 1.23
N GLU A 140 -4.83 -22.11 1.71
CA GLU A 140 -4.76 -20.88 0.90
C GLU A 140 -3.33 -20.51 0.48
N LEU A 141 -2.32 -21.28 0.87
CA LEU A 141 -0.92 -20.92 0.65
C LEU A 141 -0.56 -20.84 -0.84
N ASN A 142 -1.01 -21.81 -1.65
CA ASN A 142 -0.75 -21.80 -3.09
C ASN A 142 -1.40 -20.59 -3.77
N TYR A 143 -2.66 -20.27 -3.44
CA TYR A 143 -3.34 -19.09 -3.97
C TYR A 143 -2.61 -17.79 -3.63
N ILE A 144 -2.10 -17.66 -2.39
CA ILE A 144 -1.31 -16.51 -1.99
C ILE A 144 -0.04 -16.40 -2.84
N LEU A 145 0.67 -17.51 -3.05
CA LEU A 145 1.90 -17.54 -3.85
C LEU A 145 1.63 -17.17 -5.32
N GLU A 146 0.57 -17.71 -5.91
CA GLU A 146 0.12 -17.35 -7.27
C GLU A 146 -0.16 -15.85 -7.39
N CYS A 147 -0.89 -15.27 -6.43
CA CYS A 147 -1.14 -13.83 -6.40
C CYS A 147 0.16 -13.01 -6.30
N MET A 148 1.15 -13.47 -5.53
CA MET A 148 2.45 -12.80 -5.44
C MET A 148 3.21 -12.85 -6.77
N ASP A 149 3.20 -14.00 -7.45
CA ASP A 149 3.84 -14.20 -8.76
C ASP A 149 3.16 -13.35 -9.85
N ASP A 150 1.83 -13.24 -9.84
CA ASP A 150 1.06 -12.40 -10.75
C ASP A 150 1.40 -10.92 -10.58
N ILE A 151 1.36 -10.42 -9.33
CA ILE A 151 1.75 -9.04 -9.02
C ILE A 151 3.17 -8.78 -9.52
N TYR A 152 4.11 -9.65 -9.16
CA TYR A 152 5.50 -9.51 -9.55
C TYR A 152 5.69 -9.46 -11.06
N SER A 153 4.99 -10.32 -11.81
CA SER A 153 5.06 -10.35 -13.27
C SER A 153 4.58 -9.04 -13.89
N GLN A 154 3.48 -8.46 -13.39
CA GLN A 154 2.98 -7.16 -13.84
C GLN A 154 3.97 -6.04 -13.51
N LEU A 155 4.52 -6.01 -12.28
CA LEU A 155 5.50 -5.01 -11.88
C LEU A 155 6.80 -5.10 -12.68
N PHE A 156 7.27 -6.32 -12.95
CA PHE A 156 8.49 -6.57 -13.72
C PHE A 156 8.35 -6.15 -15.19
N SER A 157 7.14 -6.18 -15.74
CA SER A 157 6.86 -5.72 -17.12
C SER A 157 7.03 -4.20 -17.32
N ILE A 158 7.13 -3.43 -16.22
CA ILE A 158 7.30 -1.97 -16.26
C ILE A 158 8.77 -1.62 -16.57
N ASP A 159 9.14 -1.63 -17.84
CA ASP A 159 10.50 -1.31 -18.30
C ASP A 159 10.64 0.17 -18.70
N TYR A 160 10.71 1.04 -17.68
CA TYR A 160 10.96 2.47 -17.86
C TYR A 160 12.16 2.94 -17.01
N PRO A 161 12.86 4.01 -17.44
CA PRO A 161 13.98 4.57 -16.70
C PRO A 161 13.60 4.97 -15.27
N ALA A 162 14.55 4.86 -14.34
CA ALA A 162 14.36 5.18 -12.92
C ALA A 162 13.87 6.62 -12.66
N GLY A 163 14.13 7.57 -13.57
CA GLY A 163 13.60 8.93 -13.48
C GLY A 163 12.06 9.00 -13.52
N ILE A 164 11.41 8.00 -14.12
CA ILE A 164 9.94 7.87 -14.21
C ILE A 164 9.42 6.94 -13.12
N THR A 165 10.07 5.79 -12.92
CA THR A 165 9.61 4.72 -12.02
C THR A 165 10.10 4.86 -10.57
N LYS A 166 10.98 5.83 -10.30
CA LYS A 166 11.57 6.09 -8.97
C LYS A 166 12.12 4.80 -8.36
N ASP A 167 11.62 4.43 -7.18
CA ASP A 167 12.13 3.32 -6.37
C ASP A 167 11.56 1.94 -6.78
N LEU A 168 10.80 1.87 -7.88
CA LEU A 168 10.12 0.65 -8.29
C LEU A 168 11.09 -0.51 -8.55
N ARG A 169 12.20 -0.28 -9.28
CA ARG A 169 13.13 -1.36 -9.62
C ARG A 169 13.71 -2.04 -8.37
N HIS A 170 14.09 -1.24 -7.37
CA HIS A 170 14.54 -1.75 -6.08
C HIS A 170 13.45 -2.56 -5.38
N LYS A 171 12.20 -2.06 -5.35
CA LYS A 171 11.07 -2.81 -4.77
C LYS A 171 10.78 -4.12 -5.50
N VAL A 172 10.88 -4.16 -6.82
CA VAL A 172 10.71 -5.37 -7.64
C VAL A 172 11.79 -6.41 -7.33
N ASP A 173 13.04 -5.98 -7.14
CA ASP A 173 14.12 -6.90 -6.76
C ASP A 173 13.93 -7.45 -5.34
N VAL A 174 13.48 -6.62 -4.40
CA VAL A 174 13.11 -7.06 -3.05
C VAL A 174 11.94 -8.04 -3.09
N ALA A 175 10.91 -7.74 -3.87
CA ALA A 175 9.76 -8.60 -4.08
C ALA A 175 10.15 -9.98 -4.60
N ARG A 176 11.05 -10.07 -5.59
CA ARG A 176 11.58 -11.34 -6.11
C ARG A 176 12.18 -12.19 -4.98
N ASN A 177 13.03 -11.60 -4.14
CA ASN A 177 13.66 -12.31 -3.02
C ASN A 177 12.63 -12.79 -1.98
N ILE A 178 11.60 -11.97 -1.72
CA ILE A 178 10.50 -12.31 -0.82
C ILE A 178 9.73 -13.52 -1.37
N ILE A 179 9.39 -13.51 -2.66
CA ILE A 179 8.66 -14.59 -3.34
C ILE A 179 9.43 -15.90 -3.28
N GLU A 180 10.71 -15.91 -3.65
CA GLU A 180 11.52 -17.14 -3.65
C GLU A 180 11.59 -17.79 -2.26
N LYS A 181 11.78 -16.98 -1.21
CA LYS A 181 11.74 -17.48 0.17
C LYS A 181 10.36 -18.03 0.52
N THR A 182 9.29 -17.33 0.14
CA THR A 182 7.92 -17.75 0.44
C THR A 182 7.56 -19.06 -0.26
N ARG A 183 8.02 -19.24 -1.50
CA ARG A 183 7.85 -20.49 -2.25
C ARG A 183 8.50 -21.67 -1.52
N GLY A 184 9.73 -21.49 -1.01
CA GLY A 184 10.40 -22.50 -0.20
C GLY A 184 9.63 -22.86 1.08
N ASP A 185 9.23 -21.84 1.85
CA ASP A 185 8.48 -22.00 3.10
C ASP A 185 7.14 -22.73 2.88
N ILE A 186 6.38 -22.33 1.86
CA ILE A 186 5.08 -22.91 1.50
C ILE A 186 5.25 -24.36 1.03
N SER A 187 6.24 -24.63 0.18
CA SER A 187 6.48 -25.99 -0.35
C SER A 187 6.76 -26.98 0.79
N LEU A 188 7.60 -26.58 1.75
CA LEU A 188 7.88 -27.40 2.94
C LEU A 188 6.62 -27.61 3.78
N ALA A 189 5.86 -26.55 4.06
CA ALA A 189 4.64 -26.62 4.87
C ALA A 189 3.59 -27.56 4.27
N ILE A 190 3.40 -27.52 2.95
CA ILE A 190 2.45 -28.40 2.24
C ILE A 190 2.91 -29.86 2.33
N GLN A 191 4.17 -30.15 1.99
CA GLN A 191 4.71 -31.51 2.04
C GLN A 191 4.63 -32.12 3.44
N MET A 192 4.93 -31.32 4.49
CA MET A 192 4.80 -31.77 5.88
C MET A 192 3.34 -32.06 6.26
N ASN A 193 2.40 -31.24 5.80
CA ASN A 193 0.99 -31.45 6.04
C ASN A 193 0.47 -32.73 5.33
N ASP A 194 0.89 -32.97 4.09
CA ASP A 194 0.51 -34.17 3.34
C ASP A 194 1.08 -35.44 3.98
N LEU A 195 2.34 -35.40 4.42
CA LEU A 195 2.95 -36.50 5.18
C LEU A 195 2.18 -36.79 6.46
N ARG A 196 1.81 -35.77 7.24
CA ARG A 196 1.01 -35.92 8.45
C ARG A 196 -0.33 -36.61 8.15
N GLN A 197 -1.03 -36.21 7.10
CA GLN A 197 -2.30 -36.83 6.69
C GLN A 197 -2.17 -38.31 6.29
N CYS A 198 -0.99 -38.74 5.81
CA CYS A 198 -0.73 -40.16 5.55
C CYS A 198 -0.59 -40.99 6.83
N PHE A 199 -0.13 -40.40 7.93
CA PHE A 199 -0.01 -41.08 9.24
C PHE A 199 -1.32 -41.07 10.05
N ASP A 200 -2.21 -40.12 9.79
CA ASP A 200 -3.52 -40.00 10.45
C ASP A 200 -4.61 -40.88 9.78
N LYS A 201 -4.27 -41.67 8.75
CA LYS A 201 -5.13 -42.67 8.09
C LYS A 201 -4.86 -44.08 8.61
#